data_AF-A0A2G9ULN6-F1
#
_entry.id   AF-A0A2G9ULN6-F1
#
_cell.length_a   1.000
_cell.length_b   1.000
_cell.length_c   1.000
_cell.angle_alpha   90.00
_cell.angle_beta   90.00
_cell.angle_gamma   90.00
#
_symmetry.space_group_name_H-M   'P 1'
#
loop_
_entity.id
_entity.type
_entity.pdbx_description
1 polymer ?
#
loop_
_entity_poly.entity_id
_entity_poly.type
_entity_poly.pdbx_seq_one_letter_code
_entity_poly.pdbx_strand_id
1 'polypeptide(L)' 'MATIPCSVLLCIRDSRNDFEKWKELKVLRLKGVPDRFMPYKCKYDWTDYEKVLQDKDRK' A
#
# COMPACT_ATOMS: atom_id res chain seq x y z
N MET A 1 -15.90 23.57 16.22
CA MET A 1 -14.91 22.47 16.26
C MET A 1 -15.29 21.45 15.22
N ALA A 2 -14.41 21.15 14.26
CA ALA A 2 -14.64 20.06 13.31
C ALA A 2 -14.18 18.75 13.96
N THR A 3 -15.09 17.81 14.17
CA THR A 3 -14.77 16.50 14.72
C THR A 3 -14.43 15.57 13.56
N ILE A 4 -13.18 15.12 13.47
CA ILE A 4 -12.79 14.11 12.49
C ILE A 4 -13.24 12.75 13.02
N PRO A 5 -14.04 11.97 12.25
CA PRO A 5 -14.43 10.64 12.66
C PRO A 5 -13.20 9.75 12.85
N CYS A 6 -13.15 8.99 13.96
CA CYS A 6 -12.05 8.07 14.25
C CYS A 6 -11.84 7.04 13.12
N SER A 7 -12.92 6.66 12.43
CA SER A 7 -12.88 5.79 11.26
C SER A 7 -11.94 6.31 10.16
N VAL A 8 -11.87 7.63 9.93
CA VAL A 8 -10.97 8.21 8.92
C VAL A 8 -9.51 7.95 9.29
N LEU A 9 -9.15 8.15 10.56
CA LEU A 9 -7.79 7.90 11.04
C LEU A 9 -7.41 6.42 10.96
N LEU A 10 -8.35 5.53 11.30
CA LEU A 10 -8.16 4.08 11.18
C LEU A 10 -7.97 3.67 9.71
N CYS A 11 -8.80 4.17 8.79
CA CYS A 11 -8.67 3.87 7.36
C CYS A 11 -7.33 4.34 6.78
N ILE A 12 -6.83 5.51 7.20
CA ILE A 12 -5.51 6.00 6.77
C ILE A 12 -4.42 5.07 7.29
N ARG A 13 -4.49 4.67 8.56
CA ARG A 13 -3.52 3.75 9.16
C ARG A 13 -3.54 2.38 8.48
N ASP A 14 -4.71 1.82 8.22
CA ASP A 14 -4.87 0.55 7.52
C ASP A 14 -4.30 0.62 6.11
N SER A 15 -4.58 1.70 5.38
CA SER A 15 -4.04 1.93 4.04
C SER A 15 -2.52 2.04 4.04
N ARG A 16 -1.94 2.68 5.06
CA ARG A 16 -0.48 2.76 5.24
C ARG A 16 0.14 1.39 5.49
N ASN A 17 -0.46 0.59 6.38
CA ASN A 17 0.00 -0.76 6.67
C ASN A 17 -0.10 -1.66 5.43
N ASP A 18 -1.19 -1.57 4.66
CA ASP A 18 -1.37 -2.32 3.42
C ASP A 18 -0.28 -1.98 2.39
N PHE A 19 0.07 -0.70 2.25
CA PHE A 19 1.16 -0.27 1.38
C PHE A 19 2.53 -0.78 1.84
N GLU A 20 2.81 -0.80 3.14
CA GLU A 20 4.05 -1.37 3.68
C GLU A 20 4.17 -2.86 3.37
N LYS A 21 3.08 -3.63 3.55
CA LYS A 21 3.03 -5.04 3.15
C LYS A 21 3.21 -5.22 1.65
N TRP A 22 2.59 -4.38 0.84
CA TRP A 22 2.74 -4.41 -0.61
C TRP A 22 4.20 -4.18 -1.05
N LYS A 23 4.97 -3.34 -0.33
CA LYS A 23 6.41 -3.14 -0.57
C LYS A 23 7.25 -4.34 -0.16
N GLU A 24 6.99 -4.93 1.01
CA GLU A 24 7.68 -6.16 1.46
C GLU A 24 7.56 -7.28 0.41
N LEU A 25 6.39 -7.39 -0.22
CA LEU A 25 6.10 -8.39 -1.26
C LEU A 25 6.65 -8.05 -2.65
N LYS A 26 7.31 -6.90 -2.84
CA LYS A 26 7.82 -6.45 -4.14
C LYS A 26 8.72 -7.50 -4.80
N VAL A 27 9.62 -8.12 -4.03
CA VAL A 27 10.54 -9.15 -4.55
C VAL A 27 9.78 -10.37 -5.08
N LEU A 28 8.74 -10.81 -4.38
CA LEU A 28 7.93 -11.96 -4.81
C LEU A 28 7.12 -11.62 -6.07
N ARG A 29 6.58 -10.40 -6.16
CA ARG A 29 5.87 -9.92 -7.35
C ARG A 29 6.78 -9.81 -8.56
N LEU A 30 8.01 -9.31 -8.39
CA LEU A 30 9.01 -9.26 -9.47
C LEU A 30 9.42 -10.66 -9.95
N LYS A 31 9.40 -11.66 -9.08
CA LYS A 31 9.61 -13.07 -9.43
C LYS A 31 8.39 -13.72 -10.11
N GLY A 32 7.29 -12.99 -10.29
CA GLY A 32 6.08 -13.49 -10.94
C GLY A 32 5.28 -14.47 -10.10
N VAL A 33 5.45 -14.46 -8.77
CA VAL A 33 4.66 -15.33 -7.87
C VAL A 33 3.18 -14.95 -8.00
N PRO A 34 2.28 -15.89 -8.33
CA PRO A 34 0.84 -15.61 -8.39
C PRO A 34 0.28 -15.18 -7.04
N ASP A 35 -0.72 -14.29 -7.03
CA ASP A 35 -1.34 -13.75 -5.81
C ASP A 35 -1.82 -14.80 -4.82
N ARG A 36 -2.21 -16.00 -5.31
CA ARG A 36 -2.65 -17.12 -4.46
C ARG A 36 -1.56 -17.65 -3.53
N PHE A 37 -0.30 -17.47 -3.91
CA PHE A 37 0.86 -17.92 -3.13
C PHE A 37 1.52 -16.77 -2.36
N MET A 38 0.95 -15.56 -2.41
CA MET A 38 1.44 -14.46 -1.60
C MET A 38 1.09 -14.72 -0.12
N PRO A 39 2.05 -14.55 0.81
CA PRO A 39 1.80 -14.74 2.24
C PRO A 39 0.83 -13.70 2.80
N TYR A 40 0.67 -12.57 2.11
CA TYR A 40 -0.33 -11.56 2.44
C TYR A 40 -0.98 -11.05 1.16
N LYS A 41 -2.32 -10.97 1.17
CA LYS A 41 -3.09 -10.38 0.07
C LYS A 41 -3.33 -8.91 0.36
N CYS A 42 -2.67 -8.05 -0.40
CA CYS A 42 -2.88 -6.60 -0.30
C CYS A 42 -4.31 -6.26 -0.73
N LYS A 43 -4.92 -5.30 -0.03
CA LYS A 43 -6.28 -4.84 -0.30
C LYS A 43 -6.35 -4.00 -1.58
N TYR A 44 -5.30 -3.21 -1.84
CA TYR A 44 -5.23 -2.34 -3.00
C TYR A 44 -3.99 -2.63 -3.85
N ASP A 45 -4.08 -2.31 -5.15
CA ASP A 45 -2.90 -2.24 -6.00
C ASP A 45 -2.26 -0.86 -5.87
N TRP A 46 -1.08 -0.82 -5.26
CA TRP A 46 -0.32 0.41 -5.01
C TRP A 46 0.66 0.78 -6.13
N THR A 47 0.63 0.08 -7.27
CA THR A 47 1.61 0.27 -8.35
C THR A 47 1.67 1.72 -8.83
N ASP A 48 0.52 2.35 -9.07
CA ASP A 48 0.46 3.74 -9.54
C ASP A 48 0.77 4.74 -8.43
N TYR A 49 0.36 4.43 -7.19
CA TYR A 49 0.69 5.24 -6.03
C TYR A 49 2.21 5.29 -5.79
N GLU A 50 2.92 4.17 -5.95
CA GLU A 50 4.39 4.12 -5.84
C GLU A 50 5.05 5.03 -6.89
N LYS A 51 4.55 5.08 -8.13
CA LYS A 51 5.08 5.96 -9.19
C LYS A 51 4.93 7.44 -8.80
N VAL A 52 3.73 7.84 -8.37
CA VAL A 52 3.45 9.23 -7.95
C VAL A 52 4.32 9.63 -6.76
N LEU A 53 4.57 8.70 -5.83
CA LEU A 53 5.44 8.95 -4.68
C LEU A 53 6.89 9.18 -5.12
N GLN A 54 7.41 8.34 -6.02
CA GLN A 54 8.76 8.50 -6.57
C GLN A 54 8.92 9.81 -7.35
N ASP A 55 7.89 10.24 -8.08
CA ASP A 55 7.90 11.52 -8.82
C ASP A 55 7.89 12.73 -7.87
N LYS A 56 7.25 12.62 -6.71
CA LYS A 56 7.29 13.66 -5.67
C LYS A 56 8.68 13.78 -5.04
N ASP A 57 9.34 12.66 -4.75
CA ASP A 57 10.68 12.67 -4.15
C ASP A 57 11.77 13.19 -5.11
N ARG A 58 11.49 13.20 -6.42
CA ARG A 58 12.41 13.71 -7.46
C ARG A 58 12.31 15.21 -7.73
N LYS A 59 11.27 15.88 -7.25
CA LYS A 59 11.06 17.34 -7.41
C LYS A 59 11.51 18.09 -6.18
#